data_AF-A0A0Q8J505-F1
#
_entry.id   AF-A0A0Q8J505-F1
#
_cell.length_a   1.000
_cell.length_b   1.000
_cell.length_c   1.000
_cell.angle_alpha   90.00
_cell.angle_beta   90.00
_cell.angle_gamma   90.00
#
_symmetry.space_group_name_H-M   'P 1'
#
loop_
_entity.id
_entity.type
_entity.pdbx_description
1 polymer ?
#
loop_
_entity_poly.entity_id
_entity_poly.type
_entity_poly.pdbx_seq_one_letter_code
_entity_poly.pdbx_strand_id
1 'polypeptide(L)'
;MPSTHRPALRRACLSATVALLTLALAACGSKSETEQLAELRDGITYTQYRRLSENGLPGGLTAYQKGLKWSGENWASNNPTADLPKGDFSEADLCVVHVLMAYGALIANKNTIALAESDIVEGQSCSAFNRAAATSLRAVVFQREQWPGLAKLEGAKAWALPTQAGEDLPPAEHMVVLHAALAYFAASEQEWERAQVHFDALGHLLGQPWFAQIPPVGIAFKEGRTRDGLSALKKLSVDPTAPTEVRKELVALIAKVEAKGGDVDSAIFMPRLVATLTWEMIASEGPQLLRTATGFAEEQADWAALSGSVKDGTGKAKATAAQWWNKAREAVAPADGAAKDAGEETKKRDRD
;
A
#
# COMPACT_ATOMS: atom_id res chain seq x y z
N MET A 1 42.38 37.19 59.30
CA MET A 1 41.29 36.27 58.90
C MET A 1 41.22 36.24 57.38
N PRO A 2 41.50 35.11 56.70
CA PRO A 2 41.53 35.05 55.24
C PRO A 2 40.15 34.74 54.64
N SER A 3 39.81 35.45 53.56
CA SER A 3 38.53 35.39 52.85
C SER A 3 38.41 34.13 51.98
N THR A 4 37.32 33.37 52.14
CA THR A 4 37.01 32.16 51.38
C THR A 4 35.71 32.30 50.58
N HIS A 5 35.73 33.05 49.47
CA HIS A 5 34.61 33.10 48.53
C HIS A 5 35.05 33.01 47.07
N ARG A 6 35.68 31.91 46.64
CA ARG A 6 35.94 31.64 45.19
C ARG A 6 35.93 30.17 44.71
N PRO A 7 34.99 29.27 45.10
CA PRO A 7 34.81 28.01 44.37
C PRO A 7 33.52 27.92 43.52
N ALA A 8 32.49 28.72 43.78
CA ALA A 8 31.17 28.57 43.14
C ALA A 8 31.12 29.07 41.68
N LEU A 9 31.76 30.21 41.37
CA LEU A 9 31.73 30.81 40.03
C LEU A 9 32.45 29.97 38.96
N ARG A 10 33.50 29.22 39.33
CA ARG A 10 34.23 28.36 38.38
C ARG A 10 33.44 27.12 37.97
N ARG A 11 32.58 26.57 38.85
CA ARG A 11 31.76 25.40 38.54
C ARG A 11 30.55 25.75 37.66
N ALA A 12 29.98 26.95 37.81
CA ALA A 12 28.88 27.43 36.98
C ALA A 12 29.33 27.72 35.53
N CYS A 13 30.53 28.30 35.33
CA CYS A 13 31.04 28.52 33.97
C CYS A 13 31.33 27.21 33.22
N LEU A 14 31.91 26.20 33.89
CA LEU A 14 32.23 24.89 33.29
C LEU A 14 30.98 24.09 32.89
N SER A 15 29.90 24.16 33.69
CA SER A 15 28.64 23.48 33.36
C SER A 15 27.88 24.19 32.22
N ALA A 16 27.95 25.52 32.14
CA ALA A 16 27.41 26.26 31.01
C ALA A 16 28.19 25.99 29.71
N THR A 17 29.52 25.82 29.76
CA THR A 17 30.32 25.49 28.55
C THR A 17 30.05 24.07 28.05
N VAL A 18 29.88 23.10 28.95
CA VAL A 18 29.53 21.71 28.57
C VAL A 18 28.10 21.62 28.02
N ALA A 19 27.16 22.39 28.57
CA ALA A 19 25.80 22.50 28.03
C ALA A 19 25.79 23.17 26.64
N LEU A 20 26.58 24.24 26.44
CA LEU A 20 26.72 24.89 25.12
C LEU A 20 27.46 24.01 24.11
N LEU A 21 28.46 23.22 24.52
CA LEU A 21 29.12 22.24 23.64
C LEU A 21 28.19 21.09 23.26
N THR A 22 27.35 20.60 24.18
CA THR A 22 26.39 19.52 23.88
C THR A 22 25.24 20.01 23.00
N LEU A 23 24.77 21.26 23.17
CA LEU A 23 23.85 21.91 22.22
C LEU A 23 24.51 22.20 20.85
N ALA A 24 25.79 22.56 20.82
CA ALA A 24 26.52 22.76 19.57
C ALA A 24 26.81 21.45 18.82
N LEU A 25 27.05 20.35 19.55
CA LEU A 25 27.21 19.00 18.99
C LEU A 25 25.86 18.40 18.51
N ALA A 26 24.73 18.80 19.11
CA ALA A 26 23.38 18.47 18.63
C ALA A 26 22.92 19.36 17.46
N ALA A 27 23.55 20.51 17.25
CA ALA A 27 23.28 21.44 16.16
C ALA A 27 24.23 21.29 14.95
N CYS A 28 25.14 20.30 14.98
CA CYS A 28 25.81 19.83 13.77
C CYS A 28 24.78 19.10 12.89
N GLY A 29 24.22 19.85 11.95
CA GLY A 29 23.01 19.55 11.20
C GLY A 29 22.94 18.14 10.63
N SER A 30 21.97 17.36 11.11
CA SER A 30 21.46 16.21 10.38
C SER A 30 20.91 16.68 9.04
N LYS A 31 21.34 16.05 7.94
CA LYS A 31 20.80 16.30 6.60
C LYS A 31 19.28 16.25 6.62
N SER A 32 18.61 17.19 5.97
CA SER A 32 17.17 17.12 5.72
C SER A 32 16.80 15.86 4.95
N GLU A 33 15.55 15.39 5.06
CA GLU A 33 15.06 14.22 4.30
C GLU A 33 15.31 14.40 2.79
N THR A 34 15.15 15.62 2.27
CA THR A 34 15.42 15.97 0.87
C THR A 34 16.90 15.86 0.50
N GLU A 35 17.82 16.23 1.40
CA GLU A 35 19.26 16.07 1.18
C GLU A 35 19.68 14.60 1.26
N GLN A 36 19.07 13.83 2.17
CA GLN A 36 19.30 12.38 2.26
C GLN A 36 18.81 11.66 0.99
N LEU A 37 17.64 12.05 0.47
CA LEU A 37 17.12 11.54 -0.80
C LEU A 37 18.03 11.90 -1.98
N ALA A 38 18.52 13.15 -2.03
CA ALA A 38 19.44 13.59 -3.08
C ALA A 38 20.74 12.78 -3.05
N GLU A 39 21.34 12.61 -1.86
CA GLU A 39 22.55 11.79 -1.69
C GLU A 39 22.33 10.33 -2.10
N LEU A 40 21.20 9.73 -1.74
CA LEU A 40 20.85 8.38 -2.17
C LEU A 40 20.78 8.30 -3.70
N ARG A 41 20.12 9.27 -4.34
CA ARG A 41 19.98 9.34 -5.79
C ARG A 41 21.30 9.61 -6.52
N ASP A 42 22.23 10.31 -5.88
CA ASP A 42 23.58 10.55 -6.40
C ASP A 42 24.51 9.33 -6.21
N GLY A 43 24.10 8.38 -5.37
CA GLY A 43 24.85 7.15 -5.10
C GLY A 43 25.06 6.29 -6.35
N ILE A 44 26.25 5.69 -6.46
CA ILE A 44 26.62 4.83 -7.60
C ILE A 44 25.66 3.65 -7.74
N THR A 45 25.26 3.02 -6.63
CA THR A 45 24.33 1.88 -6.66
C THR A 45 22.98 2.26 -7.26
N TYR A 46 22.41 3.39 -6.83
CA TYR A 46 21.14 3.88 -7.36
C TYR A 46 21.27 4.25 -8.83
N THR A 47 22.26 5.08 -9.19
CA THR A 47 22.44 5.58 -10.56
C THR A 47 22.70 4.47 -11.57
N GLN A 48 23.56 3.50 -11.23
CA GLN A 48 23.85 2.36 -12.11
C GLN A 48 22.64 1.44 -12.26
N TYR A 49 21.94 1.14 -11.16
CA TYR A 49 20.73 0.33 -11.21
C TYR A 49 19.65 0.99 -12.06
N ARG A 50 19.33 2.26 -11.78
CA ARG A 50 18.33 3.03 -12.51
C ARG A 50 18.66 3.07 -14.00
N ARG A 51 19.90 3.38 -14.36
CA ARG A 51 20.35 3.40 -15.76
C ARG A 51 20.19 2.04 -16.43
N LEU A 52 20.57 0.96 -15.76
CA LEU A 52 20.45 -0.40 -16.29
C LEU A 52 18.99 -0.81 -16.45
N SER A 53 18.13 -0.49 -15.48
CA SER A 53 16.71 -0.81 -15.56
C SER A 53 16.06 -0.03 -16.69
N GLU A 54 16.20 1.29 -16.70
CA GLU A 54 15.55 2.18 -17.67
C GLU A 54 15.96 1.88 -19.13
N ASN A 55 17.24 1.57 -19.37
CA ASN A 55 17.76 1.38 -20.73
C ASN A 55 17.94 -0.09 -21.13
N GLY A 56 18.15 -0.97 -20.16
CA GLY A 56 18.46 -2.38 -20.39
C GLY A 56 17.23 -3.28 -20.33
N LEU A 57 16.24 -2.95 -19.49
CA LEU A 57 15.02 -3.75 -19.33
C LEU A 57 14.25 -3.93 -20.65
N PRO A 58 14.03 -2.89 -21.48
CA PRO A 58 13.32 -3.08 -22.75
C PRO A 58 14.01 -4.10 -23.68
N GLY A 59 15.35 -4.03 -23.75
CA GLY A 59 16.16 -4.99 -24.51
C GLY A 59 16.12 -6.41 -23.93
N GLY A 60 16.18 -6.54 -22.61
CA GLY A 60 16.08 -7.82 -21.90
C GLY A 60 14.71 -8.49 -22.10
N LEU A 61 13.62 -7.74 -21.98
CA LEU A 61 12.25 -8.22 -22.22
C LEU A 61 12.06 -8.66 -23.68
N THR A 62 12.58 -7.88 -24.63
CA THR A 62 12.58 -8.24 -26.06
C THR A 62 13.36 -9.54 -26.31
N ALA A 63 14.53 -9.70 -25.69
CA ALA A 63 15.34 -10.91 -25.81
C ALA A 63 14.62 -12.13 -25.20
N TYR A 64 13.98 -11.96 -24.04
CA TYR A 64 13.18 -13.00 -23.39
C TYR A 64 12.02 -13.46 -24.27
N GLN A 65 11.25 -12.53 -24.84
CA GLN A 65 10.17 -12.85 -25.79
C GLN A 65 10.68 -13.60 -27.04
N LYS A 66 11.84 -13.20 -27.58
CA LYS A 66 12.47 -13.92 -28.70
C LYS A 66 12.90 -15.33 -28.30
N GLY A 67 13.43 -15.50 -27.09
CA GLY A 67 13.78 -16.80 -26.52
C GLY A 67 12.57 -17.74 -26.40
N LEU A 68 11.45 -17.25 -25.86
CA LEU A 68 10.19 -18.00 -25.78
C LEU A 68 9.67 -18.43 -27.16
N LYS A 69 9.81 -17.57 -28.18
CA LYS A 69 9.44 -17.93 -29.56
C LYS A 69 10.38 -18.99 -30.16
N TRP A 70 11.66 -19.00 -29.78
CA TRP A 70 12.67 -19.89 -30.35
C TRP A 70 12.70 -21.27 -29.70
N SER A 71 12.40 -21.39 -28.40
CA SER A 71 12.41 -22.67 -27.68
C SER A 71 11.31 -23.65 -28.13
N GLY A 72 10.42 -23.26 -29.04
CA GLY A 72 9.31 -24.10 -29.52
C GLY A 72 8.27 -24.39 -28.43
N GLU A 73 8.48 -23.89 -27.20
CA GLU A 73 7.43 -23.73 -26.23
C GLU A 73 6.49 -22.66 -26.76
N ASN A 74 5.48 -23.11 -27.49
CA ASN A 74 4.21 -22.43 -27.46
C ASN A 74 3.72 -22.43 -26.00
N TRP A 75 4.33 -21.63 -25.13
CA TRP A 75 3.84 -21.40 -23.77
C TRP A 75 2.38 -20.96 -23.84
N ALA A 76 2.03 -20.18 -24.88
CA ALA A 76 0.66 -19.81 -25.24
C ALA A 76 -0.25 -21.00 -25.64
N SER A 77 0.28 -22.13 -26.14
CA SER A 77 -0.55 -23.33 -26.39
C SER A 77 -0.73 -24.19 -25.14
N ASN A 78 0.21 -24.13 -24.19
CA ASN A 78 0.11 -24.86 -22.91
C ASN A 78 -0.58 -24.02 -21.79
N ASN A 79 -0.71 -22.71 -21.98
CA ASN A 79 -1.47 -21.79 -21.14
C ASN A 79 -2.34 -20.87 -22.01
N PRO A 80 -3.48 -21.38 -22.54
CA PRO A 80 -4.34 -20.63 -23.47
C PRO A 80 -5.00 -19.38 -22.86
N THR A 81 -4.89 -19.18 -21.55
CA THR A 81 -5.38 -17.99 -20.82
C THR A 81 -4.27 -17.00 -20.48
N ALA A 82 -3.00 -17.31 -20.78
CA ALA A 82 -1.90 -16.39 -20.55
C ALA A 82 -1.76 -15.46 -21.76
N ASP A 83 -2.43 -14.30 -21.70
CA ASP A 83 -2.20 -13.19 -22.61
C ASP A 83 -0.84 -12.55 -22.32
N LEU A 84 0.25 -13.22 -22.72
CA LEU A 84 1.51 -12.52 -22.91
C LEU A 84 1.33 -11.57 -24.10
N PRO A 85 1.82 -10.31 -24.02
CA PRO A 85 1.70 -9.36 -25.11
C PRO A 85 2.21 -10.00 -26.41
N LYS A 86 1.33 -10.11 -27.40
CA LYS A 86 1.68 -10.60 -28.74
C LYS A 86 2.38 -9.48 -29.51
N GLY A 87 3.55 -9.05 -29.04
CA GLY A 87 4.28 -7.90 -29.60
C GLY A 87 5.42 -7.43 -28.71
N ASP A 88 6.20 -6.49 -29.23
CA ASP A 88 7.18 -5.76 -28.42
C ASP A 88 6.46 -5.00 -27.29
N PHE A 89 7.11 -4.87 -26.12
CA PHE A 89 6.55 -4.11 -25.01
C PHE A 89 6.38 -2.65 -25.41
N SER A 90 5.17 -2.12 -25.29
CA SER A 90 4.89 -0.70 -25.46
C SER A 90 5.46 0.11 -24.28
N GLU A 91 5.57 1.43 -24.43
CA GLU A 91 5.93 2.32 -23.32
C GLU A 91 4.97 2.18 -22.13
N ALA A 92 3.68 1.95 -22.40
CA ALA A 92 2.69 1.71 -21.36
C ALA A 92 2.94 0.40 -20.60
N ASP A 93 3.36 -0.67 -21.31
CA ASP A 93 3.72 -1.94 -20.67
C ASP A 93 4.96 -1.79 -19.80
N LEU A 94 5.97 -1.03 -20.27
CA LEU A 94 7.18 -0.75 -19.50
C LEU A 94 6.87 0.01 -18.20
N CYS A 95 5.97 0.98 -18.24
CA CYS A 95 5.49 1.66 -17.02
C CYS A 95 4.92 0.65 -16.00
N VAL A 96 4.12 -0.32 -16.45
CA VAL A 96 3.56 -1.37 -15.56
C VAL A 96 4.66 -2.27 -15.02
N VAL A 97 5.61 -2.69 -15.87
CA VAL A 97 6.72 -3.54 -15.43
C VAL A 97 7.54 -2.82 -14.36
N HIS A 98 7.87 -1.54 -14.52
CA HIS A 98 8.59 -0.77 -13.50
C HIS A 98 7.79 -0.67 -12.19
N VAL A 99 6.47 -0.45 -12.23
CA VAL A 99 5.61 -0.49 -11.01
C VAL A 99 5.68 -1.87 -10.34
N LEU A 100 5.59 -2.96 -11.11
CA LEU A 100 5.65 -4.33 -10.57
C LEU A 100 7.04 -4.66 -10.00
N MET A 101 8.11 -4.19 -10.64
CA MET A 101 9.48 -4.32 -10.14
C MET A 101 9.67 -3.52 -8.85
N ALA A 102 9.14 -2.31 -8.75
CA ALA A 102 9.15 -1.53 -7.52
C ALA A 102 8.43 -2.26 -6.37
N TYR A 103 7.26 -2.81 -6.66
CA TYR A 103 6.48 -3.59 -5.70
C TYR A 103 7.22 -4.86 -5.25
N GLY A 104 7.78 -5.63 -6.19
CA GLY A 104 8.58 -6.83 -5.88
C GLY A 104 9.83 -6.50 -5.05
N ALA A 105 10.49 -5.38 -5.36
CA ALA A 105 11.62 -4.88 -4.59
C ALA A 105 11.21 -4.48 -3.15
N LEU A 106 10.05 -3.87 -2.95
CA LEU A 106 9.53 -3.57 -1.61
C LEU A 106 9.24 -4.82 -0.80
N ILE A 107 8.64 -5.86 -1.39
CA ILE A 107 8.45 -7.15 -0.70
C ILE A 107 9.81 -7.73 -0.27
N ALA A 108 10.83 -7.61 -1.13
CA ALA A 108 12.19 -8.08 -0.85
C ALA A 108 13.02 -7.12 0.04
N ASN A 109 12.40 -6.08 0.61
CA ASN A 109 13.05 -5.04 1.41
C ASN A 109 14.26 -4.39 0.70
N LYS A 110 14.13 -4.16 -0.61
CA LYS A 110 15.12 -3.48 -1.46
C LYS A 110 14.66 -2.06 -1.78
N ASN A 111 14.65 -1.21 -0.76
CA ASN A 111 14.10 0.16 -0.84
C ASN A 111 14.77 1.01 -1.94
N THR A 112 16.09 0.96 -2.09
CA THR A 112 16.81 1.70 -3.16
C THR A 112 16.38 1.30 -4.56
N ILE A 113 16.14 0.00 -4.78
CA ILE A 113 15.67 -0.56 -6.06
C ILE A 113 14.23 -0.09 -6.30
N ALA A 114 13.37 -0.23 -5.30
CA ALA A 114 11.97 0.21 -5.39
C ALA A 114 11.84 1.71 -5.68
N LEU A 115 12.69 2.53 -5.08
CA LEU A 115 12.74 3.96 -5.34
C LEU A 115 13.17 4.26 -6.77
N ALA A 116 14.22 3.60 -7.26
CA ALA A 116 14.70 3.79 -8.63
C ALA A 116 13.64 3.42 -9.66
N GLU A 117 12.98 2.26 -9.51
CA GLU A 117 11.89 1.81 -10.38
C GLU A 117 10.71 2.80 -10.37
N SER A 118 10.33 3.29 -9.20
CA SER A 118 9.25 4.27 -9.09
C SER A 118 9.62 5.65 -9.66
N ASP A 119 10.88 6.07 -9.53
CA ASP A 119 11.38 7.31 -10.10
C ASP A 119 11.52 7.23 -11.64
N ILE A 120 11.70 6.03 -12.21
CA ILE A 120 11.63 5.81 -13.67
C ILE A 120 10.19 6.06 -14.16
N VAL A 121 9.19 5.51 -13.46
CA VAL A 121 7.76 5.73 -13.80
C VAL A 121 7.39 7.21 -13.73
N GLU A 122 7.92 7.95 -12.75
CA GLU A 122 7.71 9.41 -12.68
C GLU A 122 8.34 10.16 -13.86
N GLY A 123 9.53 9.73 -14.29
CA GLY A 123 10.27 10.36 -15.38
C GLY A 123 9.70 10.08 -16.79
N GLN A 124 8.80 9.10 -16.92
CA GLN A 124 8.20 8.67 -18.18
C GLN A 124 6.78 9.20 -18.37
N SER A 125 6.29 9.14 -19.61
CA SER A 125 4.92 9.51 -19.99
C SER A 125 3.89 8.44 -19.60
N CYS A 126 3.94 7.96 -18.35
CA CYS A 126 3.05 6.92 -17.84
C CYS A 126 1.63 7.45 -17.55
N SER A 127 0.64 6.54 -17.59
CA SER A 127 -0.74 6.85 -17.24
C SER A 127 -0.86 7.42 -15.82
N ALA A 128 -1.96 8.14 -15.55
CA ALA A 128 -2.20 8.69 -14.22
C ALA A 128 -2.31 7.59 -13.16
N PHE A 129 -2.91 6.43 -13.51
CA PHE A 129 -2.93 5.23 -12.68
C PHE A 129 -1.52 4.72 -12.34
N ASN A 130 -0.64 4.51 -13.33
CA ASN A 130 0.71 4.01 -13.07
C ASN A 130 1.55 4.98 -12.24
N ARG A 131 1.36 6.29 -12.44
CA ARG A 131 2.00 7.32 -11.61
C ARG A 131 1.46 7.33 -10.19
N ALA A 132 0.17 7.09 -9.97
CA ALA A 132 -0.41 6.95 -8.64
C ALA A 132 0.16 5.71 -7.92
N ALA A 133 0.31 4.59 -8.62
CA ALA A 133 0.93 3.38 -8.10
C ALA A 133 2.40 3.59 -7.72
N ALA A 134 3.21 4.18 -8.60
CA ALA A 134 4.62 4.48 -8.28
C ALA A 134 4.73 5.46 -7.09
N THR A 135 3.87 6.47 -7.04
CA THR A 135 3.81 7.46 -5.95
C THR A 135 3.46 6.78 -4.61
N SER A 136 2.47 5.89 -4.57
CA SER A 136 2.13 5.16 -3.34
C SER A 136 3.28 4.25 -2.88
N LEU A 137 3.97 3.57 -3.79
CA LEU A 137 5.14 2.74 -3.46
C LEU A 137 6.33 3.56 -2.95
N ARG A 138 6.57 4.77 -3.47
CA ARG A 138 7.59 5.68 -2.91
C ARG A 138 7.25 6.16 -1.53
N ALA A 139 5.97 6.40 -1.23
CA ALA A 139 5.55 6.72 0.13
C ALA A 139 5.97 5.60 1.11
N VAL A 140 5.78 4.34 0.72
CA VAL A 140 6.25 3.17 1.49
C VAL A 140 7.78 3.15 1.63
N VAL A 141 8.52 3.41 0.56
CA VAL A 141 9.99 3.54 0.64
C VAL A 141 10.37 4.59 1.68
N PHE A 142 9.81 5.80 1.58
CA PHE A 142 10.14 6.91 2.47
C PHE A 142 9.74 6.63 3.91
N GLN A 143 8.64 5.91 4.15
CA GLN A 143 8.29 5.42 5.48
C GLN A 143 9.39 4.53 6.07
N ARG A 144 9.89 3.58 5.27
CA ARG A 144 10.90 2.60 5.70
C ARG A 144 12.27 3.22 5.92
N GLU A 145 12.62 4.25 5.15
CA GLU A 145 13.81 5.07 5.36
C GLU A 145 13.65 6.08 6.51
N GLN A 146 12.49 6.10 7.19
CA GLN A 146 12.18 7.02 8.28
C GLN A 146 12.18 8.49 7.85
N TRP A 147 11.66 8.76 6.64
CA TRP A 147 11.44 10.09 6.07
C TRP A 147 9.93 10.41 5.98
N PRO A 148 9.25 10.59 7.14
CA PRO A 148 7.80 10.77 7.18
C PRO A 148 7.30 12.02 6.45
N GLY A 149 8.12 13.08 6.35
CA GLY A 149 7.76 14.28 5.59
C GLY A 149 7.61 14.00 4.10
N LEU A 150 8.62 13.36 3.51
CA LEU A 150 8.58 12.90 2.12
C LEU A 150 7.46 11.89 1.89
N ALA A 151 7.26 10.92 2.79
CA ALA A 151 6.20 9.92 2.66
C ALA A 151 4.80 10.56 2.62
N LYS A 152 4.56 11.59 3.44
CA LYS A 152 3.31 12.36 3.42
C LYS A 152 3.12 13.14 2.12
N LEU A 153 4.19 13.77 1.60
CA LEU A 153 4.14 14.51 0.34
C LEU A 153 3.79 13.60 -0.85
N GLU A 154 4.34 12.39 -0.88
CA GLU A 154 3.99 11.38 -1.88
C GLU A 154 2.51 10.97 -1.78
N GLY A 155 2.01 10.69 -0.57
CA GLY A 155 0.58 10.43 -0.38
C GLY A 155 -0.32 11.52 -0.97
N ALA A 156 0.00 12.79 -0.70
CA ALA A 156 -0.73 13.94 -1.25
C ALA A 156 -0.59 14.07 -2.77
N LYS A 157 0.59 13.75 -3.33
CA LYS A 157 0.85 13.79 -4.77
C LYS A 157 -0.03 12.81 -5.55
N ALA A 158 -0.31 11.63 -4.99
CA ALA A 158 -1.20 10.65 -5.64
C ALA A 158 -2.61 11.23 -5.86
N TRP A 159 -3.12 11.98 -4.87
CA TRP A 159 -4.43 12.65 -4.94
C TRP A 159 -4.46 13.86 -5.88
N ALA A 160 -3.32 14.45 -6.21
CA ALA A 160 -3.22 15.57 -7.14
C ALA A 160 -3.20 15.14 -8.62
N LEU A 161 -3.15 13.83 -8.91
CA LEU A 161 -3.16 13.33 -10.28
C LEU A 161 -4.55 13.48 -10.92
N PRO A 162 -4.62 13.93 -12.18
CA PRO A 162 -5.90 14.15 -12.85
C PRO A 162 -6.59 12.83 -13.17
N THR A 163 -7.92 12.80 -13.01
CA THR A 163 -8.79 11.76 -13.54
C THR A 163 -8.76 11.79 -15.07
N GLN A 164 -8.63 10.63 -15.71
CA GLN A 164 -8.66 10.56 -17.17
C GLN A 164 -10.10 10.66 -17.70
N ALA A 165 -10.26 11.13 -18.94
CA ALA A 165 -11.58 11.22 -19.55
C ALA A 165 -12.20 9.81 -19.70
N GLY A 166 -13.39 9.62 -19.16
CA GLY A 166 -14.10 8.33 -19.18
C GLY A 166 -13.82 7.42 -17.98
N GLU A 167 -13.00 7.84 -17.01
CA GLU A 167 -12.84 7.14 -15.73
C GLU A 167 -13.82 7.68 -14.68
N ASP A 168 -14.47 6.77 -13.95
CA ASP A 168 -15.43 7.12 -12.91
C ASP A 168 -14.75 7.55 -11.58
N LEU A 169 -13.51 7.09 -11.34
CA LEU A 169 -12.74 7.43 -10.13
C LEU A 169 -11.38 8.07 -10.45
N PRO A 170 -10.91 8.98 -9.60
CA PRO A 170 -9.51 9.41 -9.60
C PRO A 170 -8.52 8.23 -9.44
N PRO A 171 -7.30 8.34 -9.98
CA PRO A 171 -6.25 7.30 -9.84
C PRO A 171 -5.96 6.91 -8.39
N ALA A 172 -5.95 7.87 -7.46
CA ALA A 172 -5.70 7.60 -6.04
C ALA A 172 -6.80 6.73 -5.41
N GLU A 173 -8.06 6.90 -5.81
CA GLU A 173 -9.17 6.08 -5.32
C GLU A 173 -9.04 4.63 -5.78
N HIS A 174 -8.68 4.41 -7.06
CA HIS A 174 -8.35 3.08 -7.56
C HIS A 174 -7.20 2.44 -6.78
N MET A 175 -6.18 3.21 -6.41
CA MET A 175 -5.05 2.71 -5.63
C MET A 175 -5.42 2.35 -4.19
N VAL A 176 -6.32 3.12 -3.55
CA VAL A 176 -6.87 2.75 -2.23
C VAL A 176 -7.59 1.42 -2.31
N VAL A 177 -8.47 1.23 -3.29
CA VAL A 177 -9.21 -0.04 -3.47
C VAL A 177 -8.25 -1.19 -3.76
N LEU A 178 -7.27 -0.99 -4.65
CA LEU A 178 -6.30 -2.01 -5.01
C LEU A 178 -5.45 -2.43 -3.81
N HIS A 179 -4.90 -1.48 -3.04
CA HIS A 179 -4.11 -1.80 -1.86
C HIS A 179 -4.96 -2.43 -0.75
N ALA A 180 -6.21 -2.01 -0.55
CA ALA A 180 -7.14 -2.65 0.38
C ALA A 180 -7.36 -4.12 0.03
N ALA A 181 -7.61 -4.42 -1.25
CA ALA A 181 -7.81 -5.78 -1.71
C ALA A 181 -6.54 -6.63 -1.58
N LEU A 182 -5.38 -6.11 -2.01
CA LEU A 182 -4.13 -6.86 -1.91
C LEU A 182 -3.70 -7.06 -0.45
N ALA A 183 -3.95 -6.10 0.44
CA ALA A 183 -3.75 -6.25 1.88
C ALA A 183 -4.63 -7.37 2.45
N TYR A 184 -5.91 -7.41 2.07
CA TYR A 184 -6.83 -8.47 2.48
C TYR A 184 -6.39 -9.85 1.98
N PHE A 185 -6.01 -9.97 0.70
CA PHE A 185 -5.55 -11.24 0.13
C PHE A 185 -4.27 -11.72 0.80
N ALA A 186 -3.28 -10.83 0.96
CA ALA A 186 -2.03 -11.15 1.64
C ALA A 186 -2.26 -11.57 3.09
N ALA A 187 -3.13 -10.87 3.82
CA ALA A 187 -3.53 -11.25 5.19
C ALA A 187 -4.23 -12.62 5.24
N SER A 188 -5.09 -12.93 4.25
CA SER A 188 -5.81 -14.21 4.16
C SER A 188 -4.89 -15.39 3.89
N GLU A 189 -3.83 -15.15 3.13
CA GLU A 189 -2.77 -16.13 2.85
C GLU A 189 -1.66 -16.11 3.92
N GLN A 190 -1.81 -15.26 4.96
CA GLN A 190 -0.81 -15.05 6.02
C GLN A 190 0.57 -14.60 5.52
N GLU A 191 0.62 -13.95 4.35
CA GLU A 191 1.80 -13.36 3.73
C GLU A 191 1.99 -11.93 4.28
N TRP A 192 2.36 -11.82 5.56
CA TRP A 192 2.34 -10.54 6.29
C TRP A 192 3.35 -9.52 5.77
N GLU A 193 4.48 -9.95 5.22
CA GLU A 193 5.47 -9.10 4.59
C GLU A 193 4.89 -8.41 3.34
N ARG A 194 4.07 -9.14 2.57
CA ARG A 194 3.32 -8.60 1.44
C ARG A 194 2.22 -7.66 1.92
N ALA A 195 1.48 -8.06 2.97
CA ALA A 195 0.44 -7.23 3.55
C ALA A 195 1.01 -5.89 4.04
N GLN A 196 2.21 -5.87 4.64
CA GLN A 196 2.86 -4.66 5.13
C GLN A 196 2.99 -3.57 4.07
N VAL A 197 3.45 -3.92 2.86
CA VAL A 197 3.57 -2.96 1.76
C VAL A 197 2.25 -2.24 1.48
N HIS A 198 1.15 -2.99 1.52
CA HIS A 198 -0.18 -2.44 1.24
C HIS A 198 -0.75 -1.62 2.39
N PHE A 199 -0.52 -2.04 3.64
CA PHE A 199 -0.90 -1.26 4.82
C PHE A 199 -0.14 0.05 4.92
N ASP A 200 1.16 0.04 4.63
CA ASP A 200 1.98 1.25 4.55
C ASP A 200 1.43 2.21 3.47
N ALA A 201 1.15 1.68 2.27
CA ALA A 201 0.61 2.48 1.17
C ALA A 201 -0.78 3.07 1.49
N LEU A 202 -1.68 2.27 2.09
CA LEU A 202 -2.99 2.73 2.56
C LEU A 202 -2.86 3.82 3.62
N GLY A 203 -1.94 3.65 4.58
CA GLY A 203 -1.68 4.63 5.62
C GLY A 203 -1.26 5.97 5.03
N HIS A 204 -0.45 5.98 3.97
CA HIS A 204 -0.08 7.22 3.29
C HIS A 204 -1.18 7.82 2.41
N LEU A 205 -1.93 6.99 1.68
CA LEU A 205 -3.02 7.47 0.83
C LEU A 205 -4.18 8.04 1.67
N LEU A 206 -4.52 7.40 2.79
CA LEU A 206 -5.62 7.85 3.66
C LEU A 206 -5.19 8.91 4.69
N GLY A 207 -3.88 9.17 4.83
CA GLY A 207 -3.36 10.08 5.87
C GLY A 207 -3.38 9.49 7.27
N GLN A 208 -3.28 8.16 7.37
CA GLN A 208 -3.57 7.35 8.55
C GLN A 208 -2.39 6.41 8.84
N PRO A 209 -1.26 6.94 9.33
CA PRO A 209 0.00 6.20 9.45
C PRO A 209 -0.07 5.00 10.41
N TRP A 210 -1.09 4.94 11.27
CA TRP A 210 -1.29 3.83 12.20
C TRP A 210 -1.63 2.50 11.49
N PHE A 211 -2.06 2.51 10.22
CA PHE A 211 -2.28 1.29 9.43
C PHE A 211 -1.06 0.37 9.41
N ALA A 212 0.14 0.95 9.39
CA ALA A 212 1.41 0.22 9.42
C ALA A 212 1.60 -0.64 10.68
N GLN A 213 0.82 -0.41 11.74
CA GLN A 213 0.86 -1.17 13.00
C GLN A 213 0.09 -2.50 12.92
N ILE A 214 -0.76 -2.73 11.91
CA ILE A 214 -1.60 -3.92 11.80
C ILE A 214 -0.84 -5.18 11.35
N PRO A 215 0.01 -5.18 10.31
CA PRO A 215 0.69 -6.40 9.87
C PRO A 215 1.59 -7.06 10.95
N PRO A 216 2.33 -6.31 11.81
CA PRO A 216 3.08 -6.91 12.92
C PRO A 216 2.20 -7.68 13.91
N VAL A 217 0.93 -7.28 14.09
CA VAL A 217 -0.06 -8.04 14.87
C VAL A 217 -0.35 -9.38 14.20
N GLY A 218 -0.53 -9.39 12.88
CA GLY A 218 -0.76 -10.60 12.10
C GLY A 218 0.40 -11.59 12.20
N ILE A 219 1.64 -11.10 12.12
CA ILE A 219 2.85 -11.90 12.34
C ILE A 219 2.82 -12.52 13.75
N ALA A 220 2.52 -11.73 14.78
CA ALA A 220 2.45 -12.23 16.15
C ALA A 220 1.41 -13.35 16.30
N PHE A 221 0.22 -13.22 15.70
CA PHE A 221 -0.77 -14.29 15.74
C PHE A 221 -0.37 -15.52 14.93
N LYS A 222 0.22 -15.34 13.74
CA LYS A 222 0.75 -16.45 12.91
C LYS A 222 1.78 -17.28 13.66
N GLU A 223 2.64 -16.62 14.43
CA GLU A 223 3.70 -17.27 15.22
C GLU A 223 3.21 -17.83 16.58
N GLY A 224 1.89 -17.78 16.85
CA GLY A 224 1.32 -18.22 18.13
C GLY A 224 1.61 -17.28 19.32
N ARG A 225 2.17 -16.09 19.06
CA ARG A 225 2.43 -15.05 20.07
C ARG A 225 1.17 -14.20 20.33
N THR A 226 0.05 -14.87 20.67
CA THR A 226 -1.25 -14.21 20.85
C THR A 226 -1.22 -13.07 21.85
N ARG A 227 -0.45 -13.20 22.94
CA ARG A 227 -0.30 -12.14 23.95
C ARG A 227 0.33 -10.87 23.35
N ASP A 228 1.32 -11.02 22.49
CA ASP A 228 2.00 -9.88 21.85
C ASP A 228 1.06 -9.20 20.85
N GLY A 229 0.36 -9.99 20.03
CA GLY A 229 -0.65 -9.48 19.10
C GLY A 229 -1.78 -8.72 19.80
N LEU A 230 -2.34 -9.30 20.87
CA LEU A 230 -3.37 -8.64 21.69
C LEU A 230 -2.85 -7.38 22.39
N SER A 231 -1.62 -7.41 22.91
CA SER A 231 -0.99 -6.24 23.51
C SER A 231 -0.84 -5.09 22.51
N ALA A 232 -0.40 -5.39 21.29
CA ALA A 232 -0.29 -4.42 20.21
C ALA A 232 -1.67 -3.87 19.79
N LEU A 233 -2.69 -4.72 19.62
CA LEU A 233 -4.06 -4.25 19.32
C LEU A 233 -4.63 -3.36 20.42
N LYS A 234 -4.39 -3.67 21.70
CA LYS A 234 -4.83 -2.84 22.83
C LYS A 234 -4.14 -1.48 22.86
N LYS A 235 -2.87 -1.41 22.49
CA LYS A 235 -2.16 -0.13 22.34
C LYS A 235 -2.78 0.68 21.20
N LEU A 236 -3.03 0.05 20.06
CA LEU A 236 -3.66 0.71 18.91
C LEU A 236 -5.09 1.18 19.22
N SER A 237 -5.86 0.42 20.00
CA SER A 237 -7.24 0.77 20.36
C SER A 237 -7.35 2.03 21.23
N VAL A 238 -6.25 2.52 21.79
CA VAL A 238 -6.19 3.77 22.56
C VAL A 238 -5.27 4.82 21.92
N ASP A 239 -4.71 4.53 20.75
CA ASP A 239 -3.85 5.45 20.00
C ASP A 239 -4.69 6.60 19.41
N PRO A 240 -4.48 7.86 19.84
CA PRO A 240 -5.29 8.98 19.37
C PRO A 240 -5.10 9.28 17.87
N THR A 241 -4.08 8.73 17.22
CA THR A 241 -3.87 8.87 15.78
C THR A 241 -4.79 7.99 14.94
N ALA A 242 -5.37 6.93 15.53
CA ALA A 242 -6.44 6.15 14.91
C ALA A 242 -7.81 6.78 15.17
N PRO A 243 -8.72 6.90 14.21
CA PRO A 243 -10.05 7.48 14.43
C PRO A 243 -10.88 6.77 15.49
N THR A 244 -11.84 7.50 16.08
CA THR A 244 -12.63 7.02 17.22
C THR A 244 -13.41 5.75 16.88
N GLU A 245 -13.94 5.67 15.68
CA GLU A 245 -14.72 4.58 15.12
C GLU A 245 -13.85 3.31 15.01
N VAL A 246 -12.65 3.46 14.45
CA VAL A 246 -11.64 2.39 14.42
C VAL A 246 -11.26 1.91 15.81
N ARG A 247 -11.03 2.83 16.77
CA ARG A 247 -10.70 2.46 18.14
C ARG A 247 -11.83 1.65 18.81
N LYS A 248 -13.09 2.00 18.55
CA LYS A 248 -14.26 1.23 19.03
C LYS A 248 -14.30 -0.17 18.44
N GLU A 249 -14.10 -0.30 17.13
CA GLU A 249 -14.07 -1.61 16.45
C GLU A 249 -12.92 -2.49 16.96
N LEU A 250 -11.74 -1.90 17.18
CA LEU A 250 -10.61 -2.60 17.80
C LEU A 250 -10.96 -3.13 19.20
N VAL A 251 -11.57 -2.31 20.06
CA VAL A 251 -12.01 -2.75 21.40
C VAL A 251 -13.02 -3.91 21.30
N ALA A 252 -14.00 -3.82 20.40
CA ALA A 252 -14.99 -4.87 20.20
C ALA A 252 -14.37 -6.18 19.70
N LEU A 253 -13.38 -6.10 18.81
CA LEU A 253 -12.65 -7.27 18.29
C LEU A 253 -11.74 -7.90 19.36
N ILE A 254 -11.03 -7.10 20.14
CA ILE A 254 -10.20 -7.57 21.27
C ILE A 254 -11.06 -8.35 22.27
N ALA A 255 -12.22 -7.79 22.67
CA ALA A 255 -13.13 -8.46 23.61
C ALA A 255 -13.62 -9.82 23.09
N LYS A 256 -13.93 -9.93 21.79
CA LYS A 256 -14.33 -11.19 21.15
C LYS A 256 -13.20 -12.24 21.16
N VAL A 257 -11.96 -11.80 20.95
CA VAL A 257 -10.79 -12.69 20.99
C VAL A 257 -10.54 -13.19 22.41
N GLU A 258 -10.60 -12.31 23.40
CA GLU A 258 -10.37 -12.65 24.80
C GLU A 258 -11.45 -13.60 25.35
N ALA A 259 -12.71 -13.42 24.94
CA ALA A 259 -13.81 -14.29 25.35
C ALA A 259 -13.67 -15.74 24.82
N LYS A 260 -12.96 -15.96 23.72
CA LYS A 260 -12.72 -17.30 23.13
C LYS A 260 -11.53 -18.05 23.75
N GLY A 261 -10.85 -17.48 24.75
CA GLY A 261 -9.79 -18.17 25.47
C GLY A 261 -8.43 -18.23 24.75
N GLY A 262 -8.20 -17.37 23.75
CA GLY A 262 -6.86 -17.10 23.20
C GLY A 262 -6.43 -17.94 22.00
N ASP A 263 -7.24 -18.90 21.53
CA ASP A 263 -7.00 -19.53 20.23
C ASP A 263 -7.55 -18.63 19.11
N VAL A 264 -6.64 -17.94 18.42
CA VAL A 264 -6.97 -17.03 17.32
C VAL A 264 -6.52 -17.69 16.03
N ASP A 265 -7.49 -18.16 15.24
CA ASP A 265 -7.20 -18.52 13.86
C ASP A 265 -6.85 -17.23 13.09
N SER A 266 -5.55 -16.99 12.93
CA SER A 266 -5.01 -15.80 12.27
C SER A 266 -5.40 -15.72 10.79
N ALA A 267 -5.64 -16.87 10.13
CA ALA A 267 -6.10 -16.95 8.74
C ALA A 267 -7.52 -16.38 8.55
N ILE A 268 -8.26 -16.30 9.65
CA ILE A 268 -9.65 -15.92 9.71
C ILE A 268 -9.81 -14.54 10.33
N PHE A 269 -9.18 -14.35 11.49
CA PHE A 269 -9.38 -13.17 12.32
C PHE A 269 -8.77 -11.94 11.66
N MET A 270 -7.55 -12.07 11.12
CA MET A 270 -6.84 -10.92 10.60
C MET A 270 -7.43 -10.37 9.29
N PRO A 271 -7.82 -11.17 8.29
CA PRO A 271 -8.50 -10.63 7.10
C PRO A 271 -9.78 -9.88 7.45
N ARG A 272 -10.54 -10.37 8.44
CA ARG A 272 -11.72 -9.68 8.96
C ARG A 272 -11.36 -8.34 9.60
N LEU A 273 -10.33 -8.32 10.44
CA LEU A 273 -9.81 -7.09 11.02
C LEU A 273 -9.40 -6.10 9.92
N VAL A 274 -8.62 -6.54 8.93
CA VAL A 274 -8.18 -5.73 7.78
C VAL A 274 -9.37 -5.12 7.05
N ALA A 275 -10.35 -5.94 6.66
CA ALA A 275 -11.52 -5.47 5.93
C ALA A 275 -12.35 -4.47 6.76
N THR A 276 -12.62 -4.78 8.03
CA THR A 276 -13.40 -3.90 8.92
C THR A 276 -12.72 -2.54 9.05
N LEU A 277 -11.44 -2.54 9.44
CA LEU A 277 -10.73 -1.29 9.68
C LEU A 277 -10.51 -0.47 8.41
N THR A 278 -10.21 -1.11 7.29
CA THR A 278 -9.99 -0.39 6.02
C THR A 278 -11.27 0.31 5.57
N TRP A 279 -12.43 -0.34 5.74
CA TRP A 279 -13.70 0.25 5.33
C TRP A 279 -14.21 1.34 6.25
N GLU A 280 -14.09 1.18 7.56
CA GLU A 280 -14.38 2.27 8.52
C GLU A 280 -13.57 3.52 8.19
N MET A 281 -12.35 3.32 7.73
CA MET A 281 -11.45 4.40 7.35
C MET A 281 -11.79 5.04 6.02
N ILE A 282 -12.17 4.24 5.03
CA ILE A 282 -12.68 4.79 3.77
C ILE A 282 -14.02 5.51 4.00
N ALA A 283 -14.87 5.03 4.91
CA ALA A 283 -16.14 5.66 5.27
C ALA A 283 -15.94 6.99 6.03
N SER A 284 -14.91 7.10 6.87
CA SER A 284 -14.62 8.31 7.66
C SER A 284 -13.79 9.34 6.90
N GLU A 285 -12.75 8.91 6.20
CA GLU A 285 -11.71 9.79 5.61
C GLU A 285 -11.68 9.73 4.08
N GLY A 286 -12.37 8.77 3.46
CA GLY A 286 -12.40 8.64 2.01
C GLY A 286 -13.12 9.80 1.31
N PRO A 287 -12.82 10.06 0.04
CA PRO A 287 -13.62 10.93 -0.81
C PRO A 287 -15.10 10.54 -0.82
N GLN A 288 -15.98 11.51 -1.09
CA GLN A 288 -17.44 11.33 -1.01
C GLN A 288 -17.95 10.12 -1.82
N LEU A 289 -17.32 9.82 -2.96
CA LEU A 289 -17.72 8.72 -3.82
C LEU A 289 -17.36 7.34 -3.21
N LEU A 290 -16.15 7.19 -2.66
CA LEU A 290 -15.75 6.00 -1.90
C LEU A 290 -16.54 5.83 -0.59
N ARG A 291 -16.91 6.95 0.06
CA ARG A 291 -17.84 6.94 1.21
C ARG A 291 -19.26 6.48 0.85
N THR A 292 -19.67 6.69 -0.40
CA THR A 292 -20.98 6.23 -0.90
C THR A 292 -20.91 4.74 -1.29
N ALA A 293 -19.78 4.29 -1.83
CA ALA A 293 -19.55 2.88 -2.16
C ALA A 293 -19.35 1.96 -0.92
N THR A 294 -18.92 2.52 0.21
CA THR A 294 -18.79 1.76 1.48
C THR A 294 -20.13 1.31 2.04
N GLY A 295 -21.19 2.11 1.89
CA GLY A 295 -22.56 1.69 2.23
C GLY A 295 -23.04 0.49 1.40
N PHE A 296 -22.53 0.32 0.18
CA PHE A 296 -22.83 -0.82 -0.67
C PHE A 296 -22.10 -2.10 -0.21
N ALA A 297 -20.91 -1.99 0.39
CA ALA A 297 -20.18 -3.12 0.96
C ALA A 297 -20.86 -3.68 2.23
N GLU A 298 -21.49 -2.81 3.03
CA GLU A 298 -22.32 -3.20 4.18
C GLU A 298 -23.65 -3.87 3.76
N GLU A 299 -24.25 -3.46 2.64
CA GLU A 299 -25.46 -4.09 2.08
C GLU A 299 -25.21 -5.39 1.30
N GLN A 300 -24.05 -5.54 0.64
CA GLN A 300 -23.79 -6.66 -0.29
C GLN A 300 -22.95 -7.80 0.30
N ALA A 301 -22.15 -7.53 1.32
CA ALA A 301 -21.51 -8.58 2.10
C ALA A 301 -22.28 -8.67 3.41
N ASP A 302 -23.17 -9.66 3.50
CA ASP A 302 -23.70 -10.04 4.80
C ASP A 302 -22.50 -10.42 5.69
N TRP A 303 -22.09 -9.49 6.55
CA TRP A 303 -21.00 -9.69 7.50
C TRP A 303 -21.23 -10.94 8.35
N ALA A 304 -22.50 -11.36 8.50
CA ALA A 304 -22.86 -12.64 9.11
C ALA A 304 -22.49 -13.84 8.21
N ALA A 305 -22.67 -13.77 6.90
CA ALA A 305 -22.24 -14.80 5.95
C ALA A 305 -20.71 -14.94 5.87
N LEU A 306 -19.96 -13.83 5.89
CA LEU A 306 -18.49 -13.86 6.06
C LEU A 306 -18.12 -14.54 7.39
N SER A 307 -18.83 -14.24 8.47
CA SER A 307 -18.60 -14.88 9.78
C SER A 307 -18.96 -16.37 9.83
N GLY A 308 -19.91 -16.81 9.01
CA GLY A 308 -20.33 -18.20 8.86
C GLY A 308 -19.38 -19.00 7.97
N SER A 309 -19.01 -18.47 6.80
CA SER A 309 -18.01 -19.06 5.89
C SER A 309 -16.65 -19.22 6.55
N VAL A 310 -16.29 -18.28 7.41
CA VAL A 310 -15.10 -18.32 8.26
C VAL A 310 -15.13 -19.50 9.25
N LYS A 311 -16.27 -19.79 9.89
CA LYS A 311 -16.42 -20.95 10.77
C LYS A 311 -16.27 -22.29 10.03
N ASP A 312 -16.53 -22.28 8.72
CA ASP A 312 -16.50 -23.46 7.83
C ASP A 312 -15.17 -23.65 7.07
N GLY A 313 -14.16 -22.81 7.30
CA GLY A 313 -12.80 -22.95 6.76
C GLY A 313 -12.39 -21.96 5.66
N THR A 314 -11.08 -21.83 5.45
CA THR A 314 -10.41 -20.83 4.58
C THR A 314 -10.87 -20.82 3.12
N GLY A 315 -11.31 -21.96 2.57
CA GLY A 315 -11.78 -22.06 1.18
C GLY A 315 -13.04 -21.24 0.88
N LYS A 316 -14.02 -21.23 1.80
CA LYS A 316 -15.26 -20.44 1.63
C LYS A 316 -14.99 -18.95 1.86
N ALA A 317 -14.13 -18.60 2.82
CA ALA A 317 -13.70 -17.22 3.02
C ALA A 317 -12.97 -16.65 1.78
N LYS A 318 -12.12 -17.45 1.13
CA LYS A 318 -11.46 -17.09 -0.14
C LYS A 318 -12.46 -16.92 -1.29
N ALA A 319 -13.50 -17.76 -1.37
CA ALA A 319 -14.55 -17.64 -2.37
C ALA A 319 -15.46 -16.42 -2.15
N THR A 320 -15.87 -16.15 -0.91
CA THR A 320 -16.66 -14.96 -0.55
C THR A 320 -15.83 -13.69 -0.77
N ALA A 321 -14.55 -13.70 -0.45
CA ALA A 321 -13.64 -12.61 -0.76
C ALA A 321 -13.43 -12.42 -2.27
N ALA A 322 -13.31 -13.50 -3.04
CA ALA A 322 -13.22 -13.42 -4.50
C ALA A 322 -14.51 -12.88 -5.12
N GLN A 323 -15.68 -13.26 -4.59
CA GLN A 323 -16.98 -12.73 -5.03
C GLN A 323 -17.14 -11.25 -4.68
N TRP A 324 -16.77 -10.88 -3.45
CA TRP A 324 -16.72 -9.49 -3.00
C TRP A 324 -15.75 -8.67 -3.88
N TRP A 325 -14.58 -9.22 -4.19
CA TRP A 325 -13.58 -8.61 -5.06
C TRP A 325 -14.10 -8.41 -6.48
N ASN A 326 -14.76 -9.41 -7.05
CA ASN A 326 -15.34 -9.30 -8.39
C ASN A 326 -16.36 -8.15 -8.45
N LYS A 327 -17.17 -7.97 -7.41
CA LYS A 327 -18.15 -6.88 -7.32
C LYS A 327 -17.52 -5.51 -7.07
N ALA A 328 -16.52 -5.43 -6.19
CA ALA A 328 -15.76 -4.19 -5.99
C ALA A 328 -15.06 -3.76 -7.29
N ARG A 329 -14.47 -4.73 -8.00
CA ARG A 329 -13.89 -4.54 -9.33
C ARG A 329 -14.93 -4.10 -10.37
N GLU A 330 -16.12 -4.68 -10.37
CA GLU A 330 -17.23 -4.28 -11.25
C GLU A 330 -17.73 -2.86 -10.97
N ALA A 331 -17.77 -2.46 -9.69
CA ALA A 331 -18.20 -1.11 -9.27
C ALA A 331 -17.20 0.00 -9.65
N VAL A 332 -15.95 -0.37 -9.95
CA VAL A 332 -14.89 0.55 -10.37
C VAL A 332 -14.41 0.28 -11.80
N ALA A 333 -15.01 -0.71 -12.48
CA ALA A 333 -14.75 -0.96 -13.88
C ALA A 333 -15.49 0.10 -14.69
N PRO A 334 -14.86 0.69 -15.72
CA PRO A 334 -15.55 1.62 -16.59
C PRO A 334 -16.78 0.95 -17.18
N ALA A 335 -17.88 1.70 -17.29
CA ALA A 335 -19.14 1.24 -17.84
C ALA A 335 -19.04 0.94 -19.35
N ASP A 336 -18.32 -0.11 -19.71
CA ASP A 336 -18.34 -0.70 -21.05
C ASP A 336 -19.67 -1.44 -21.23
N GLY A 337 -20.74 -0.67 -21.42
CA GLY A 337 -22.09 -1.19 -21.62
C GLY A 337 -23.12 -0.19 -22.12
N ALA A 338 -22.93 1.12 -21.95
CA ALA A 338 -23.95 2.11 -22.33
C ALA A 338 -23.95 2.53 -23.81
N ALA A 339 -23.20 1.84 -24.68
CA ALA A 339 -23.10 2.17 -26.11
C ALA A 339 -23.59 1.07 -27.06
N LYS A 340 -24.31 0.03 -26.58
CA LYS A 340 -24.86 -1.02 -27.47
C LYS A 340 -26.39 -1.12 -27.57
N ASP A 341 -27.16 -0.44 -26.71
CA ASP A 341 -28.63 -0.53 -26.79
C ASP A 341 -29.34 0.68 -27.43
N ALA A 342 -28.58 1.70 -27.90
CA ALA A 342 -29.16 2.81 -28.67
C ALA A 342 -29.10 2.61 -30.20
N GLY A 343 -28.59 1.47 -30.69
CA GLY A 343 -28.31 1.23 -32.10
C GLY A 343 -29.28 0.29 -32.84
N GLU A 344 -30.16 -0.44 -32.15
CA GLU A 344 -31.00 -1.47 -32.77
C GLU A 344 -32.51 -1.16 -32.85
N GLU A 345 -32.99 -0.08 -32.25
CA GLU A 345 -34.43 0.26 -32.29
C GLU A 345 -34.87 1.14 -33.48
N THR A 346 -33.94 1.75 -34.21
CA THR A 346 -34.28 2.63 -35.36
C THR A 346 -34.35 1.92 -36.71
N LYS A 347 -34.02 0.62 -36.78
CA LYS A 347 -33.98 -0.12 -38.06
C LYS A 347 -35.19 -1.01 -38.34
N LYS A 348 -36.18 -1.03 -37.43
CA LYS A 348 -37.39 -1.87 -37.54
C LYS A 348 -38.67 -1.10 -37.90
N ARG A 349 -38.59 0.18 -38.25
CA ARG A 349 -39.75 1.02 -38.62
C ARG A 349 -39.86 1.46 -40.09
N ASP A 350 -38.92 1.07 -40.96
CA ASP A 350 -38.93 1.43 -42.39
C ASP A 350 -39.09 0.22 -43.34
N ARG A 351 -39.73 -0.85 -42.88
CA ARG A 351 -40.24 -1.91 -43.76
C ARG A 351 -41.63 -2.33 -43.30
N ASP A 352 -42.62 -1.54 -43.70
CA ASP A 352 -43.95 -1.98 -44.12
C ASP A 352 -44.44 -1.05 -45.23
#